data_AF-A0A838V4N7-F1
#
_entry.id   AF-A0A838V4N7-F1
#
_cell.length_a   1.000
_cell.length_b   1.000
_cell.length_c   1.000
_cell.angle_alpha   90.00
_cell.angle_beta   90.00
_cell.angle_gamma   90.00
#
_symmetry.space_group_name_H-M   'P 1'
#
loop_
_entity.id
_entity.type
_entity.pdbx_description
1 polymer ?
#
loop_
_entity_poly.entity_id
_entity_poly.type
_entity_poly.pdbx_seq_one_letter_code
_entity_poly.pdbx_strand_id
1 'polypeptide(L)'
;MSPPVIPPKPDDHQAVLEGFLAHLRRVCRLQSEWPLKVKVSIGAALDFAAAAPERAKLLTRGPSPVLPGDSQVAFEARDHLAAMLASGRSQFSPDSSLPGLTEQMLVGGLQAVIAVRLMDGEALQLPDLAPQLVQIVLIPYLGAKEAARVAGRPKPTPPEL
;
A
#
# COMPACT_ATOMS: atom_id res chain seq x y z
N MET A 1 14.32 8.29 45.57
CA MET A 1 14.74 7.70 44.28
C MET A 1 13.64 7.98 43.28
N SER A 2 13.86 8.87 42.32
CA SER A 2 12.89 9.11 41.26
C SER A 2 12.80 7.88 40.35
N PRO A 3 11.61 7.50 39.86
CA PRO A 3 11.48 6.39 38.92
C PRO A 3 12.23 6.70 37.62
N PRO A 4 12.80 5.69 36.95
CA PRO A 4 13.46 5.89 35.68
C PRO A 4 12.45 6.44 34.66
N VAL A 5 12.80 7.58 34.04
CA VAL A 5 12.08 8.09 32.87
C VAL A 5 12.39 7.12 31.74
N ILE A 6 11.45 6.22 31.46
CA ILE A 6 11.51 5.36 30.27
C ILE A 6 11.33 6.30 29.08
N PRO A 7 12.33 6.44 28.18
CA PRO A 7 12.17 7.25 26.99
C PRO A 7 10.96 6.73 26.19
N PRO A 8 10.17 7.60 25.53
CA PRO A 8 9.08 7.15 24.69
C PRO A 8 9.63 6.10 23.71
N LYS A 9 8.97 4.93 23.67
CA LYS A 9 9.34 3.85 22.75
C LYS A 9 9.31 4.43 21.33
N PRO A 10 10.36 4.27 20.50
CA PRO A 10 10.26 4.63 19.09
C PRO A 10 9.01 3.97 18.50
N ASP A 11 8.22 4.72 17.73
CA ASP A 11 6.86 4.39 17.27
C ASP A 11 6.60 2.87 17.21
N ASP A 12 5.71 2.40 18.08
CA ASP A 12 5.35 0.98 18.14
C ASP A 12 4.86 0.51 16.76
N HIS A 13 5.56 -0.45 16.15
CA HIS A 13 5.26 -0.97 14.80
C HIS A 13 3.78 -1.33 14.67
N GLN A 14 3.21 -1.91 15.74
CA GLN A 14 1.80 -2.27 15.80
C GLN A 14 0.88 -1.04 15.70
N ALA A 15 1.16 0.02 16.47
CA ALA A 15 0.37 1.24 16.44
C ALA A 15 0.48 1.96 15.08
N VAL A 16 1.67 1.94 14.46
CA VAL A 16 1.88 2.50 13.11
C VAL A 16 1.07 1.71 12.08
N LEU A 17 1.11 0.37 12.15
CA LEU A 17 0.37 -0.51 11.25
C LEU A 17 -1.15 -0.33 11.41
N GLU A 18 -1.66 -0.30 12.63
CA GLU A 18 -3.08 -0.10 12.91
C GLU A 18 -3.58 1.24 12.38
N GLY A 19 -2.84 2.32 12.65
CA GLY A 19 -3.16 3.65 12.14
C GLY A 19 -3.15 3.71 10.61
N PHE A 20 -2.16 3.06 9.98
CA PHE A 20 -2.06 2.94 8.53
C PHE A 20 -3.25 2.17 7.93
N LEU A 21 -3.58 0.98 8.45
CA LEU A 21 -4.71 0.18 8.00
C LEU A 21 -6.05 0.89 8.21
N ALA A 22 -6.22 1.60 9.33
CA ALA A 22 -7.40 2.41 9.58
C ALA A 22 -7.55 3.55 8.56
N HIS A 23 -6.44 4.21 8.20
CA HIS A 23 -6.42 5.23 7.16
C HIS A 23 -6.82 4.66 5.80
N LEU A 24 -6.25 3.51 5.39
CA LEU A 24 -6.58 2.86 4.12
C LEU A 24 -8.06 2.45 4.06
N ARG A 25 -8.58 1.83 5.13
CA ARG A 25 -10.01 1.48 5.22
C ARG A 25 -10.91 2.70 5.11
N ARG A 26 -10.52 3.83 5.70
CA ARG A 26 -11.28 5.09 5.60
C ARG A 26 -11.35 5.58 4.15
N VAL A 27 -10.22 5.67 3.44
CA VAL A 27 -10.23 6.15 2.04
C VAL A 27 -10.97 5.18 1.12
N CYS A 28 -10.87 3.87 1.35
CA CYS A 28 -11.64 2.87 0.60
C CYS A 28 -13.15 3.00 0.81
N ARG A 29 -13.62 3.30 2.03
CA ARG A 29 -15.07 3.45 2.30
C ARG A 29 -15.69 4.65 1.58
N LEU A 30 -14.89 5.64 1.20
CA LEU A 30 -15.37 6.80 0.44
C LEU A 30 -15.59 6.50 -1.06
N GLN A 31 -15.16 5.33 -1.53
CA GLN A 31 -15.32 4.90 -2.90
C GLN A 31 -16.37 3.79 -2.99
N SER A 32 -17.26 3.86 -3.97
CA SER A 32 -18.24 2.79 -4.25
C SER A 32 -17.59 1.65 -5.05
N GLU A 33 -16.83 2.00 -6.08
CA GLU A 33 -16.22 1.05 -7.02
C GLU A 33 -14.90 0.47 -6.50
N TRP A 34 -14.71 -0.84 -6.64
CA TRP A 34 -13.49 -1.52 -6.21
C TRP A 34 -12.21 -1.02 -6.90
N PRO A 35 -12.18 -0.80 -8.23
CA PRO A 35 -10.99 -0.23 -8.88
C PRO A 35 -10.58 1.14 -8.31
N LEU A 36 -11.56 1.97 -7.92
CA LEU A 36 -11.30 3.24 -7.27
C LEU A 36 -10.79 3.07 -5.84
N LYS A 37 -11.28 2.07 -5.08
CA LYS A 37 -10.73 1.70 -3.77
C LYS A 37 -9.26 1.34 -3.86
N VAL A 38 -8.87 0.54 -4.86
CA VAL A 38 -7.46 0.19 -5.12
C VAL A 38 -6.65 1.43 -5.49
N LYS A 39 -7.20 2.31 -6.34
CA LYS A 39 -6.53 3.56 -6.72
C LYS A 39 -6.23 4.45 -5.51
N VAL A 40 -7.25 4.73 -4.68
CA VAL A 40 -7.08 5.64 -3.54
C VAL A 40 -6.24 5.04 -2.42
N SER A 41 -6.26 3.72 -2.24
CA SER A 41 -5.45 3.06 -1.21
C SER A 41 -3.96 3.05 -1.59
N ILE A 42 -3.62 2.79 -2.85
CA ILE A 42 -2.24 2.90 -3.35
C ILE A 42 -1.75 4.34 -3.24
N GLY A 43 -2.54 5.32 -3.68
CA GLY A 43 -2.20 6.74 -3.52
C GLY A 43 -1.94 7.10 -2.06
N ALA A 44 -2.85 6.75 -1.16
CA ALA A 44 -2.71 7.01 0.28
C ALA A 44 -1.48 6.33 0.89
N ALA A 45 -1.10 5.14 0.42
CA ALA A 45 0.10 4.45 0.89
C ALA A 45 1.39 5.17 0.46
N LEU A 46 1.44 5.68 -0.77
CA LEU A 46 2.57 6.44 -1.28
C LEU A 46 2.67 7.82 -0.61
N ASP A 47 1.55 8.50 -0.40
CA ASP A 47 1.48 9.76 0.34
C ASP A 47 1.94 9.58 1.79
N PHE A 48 1.53 8.51 2.45
CA PHE A 48 2.01 8.16 3.79
C PHE A 48 3.53 7.95 3.81
N ALA A 49 4.07 7.22 2.83
CA ALA A 49 5.50 6.96 2.74
C ALA A 49 6.32 8.22 2.43
N ALA A 50 5.79 9.14 1.63
CA ALA A 50 6.41 10.43 1.37
C ALA A 50 6.38 11.35 2.60
N ALA A 51 5.25 11.39 3.32
CA ALA A 51 5.05 12.28 4.47
C ALA A 51 5.73 11.78 5.75
N ALA A 52 5.88 10.46 5.91
CA ALA A 52 6.49 9.84 7.08
C ALA A 52 7.47 8.70 6.70
N PRO A 53 8.61 9.00 6.07
CA PRO A 53 9.52 7.99 5.53
C PRO A 53 10.02 6.99 6.57
N GLU A 54 10.35 7.44 7.79
CA GLU A 54 10.83 6.56 8.86
C GLU A 54 9.74 5.60 9.34
N ARG A 55 8.49 6.07 9.47
CA ARG A 55 7.35 5.21 9.82
C ARG A 55 7.02 4.23 8.70
N ALA A 56 7.16 4.63 7.45
CA ALA A 56 6.99 3.73 6.31
C ALA A 56 8.09 2.66 6.23
N LYS A 57 9.36 3.02 6.50
CA LYS A 57 10.47 2.06 6.60
C LYS A 57 10.22 1.00 7.67
N LEU A 58 9.59 1.36 8.79
CA LEU A 58 9.17 0.38 9.80
C LEU A 58 8.18 -0.63 9.21
N LEU A 59 7.19 -0.19 8.44
CA LEU A 59 6.16 -1.07 7.84
C LEU A 59 6.64 -1.88 6.63
N THR A 60 7.69 -1.41 5.93
CA THR A 60 8.25 -2.11 4.76
C THR A 60 9.40 -3.05 5.12
N ARG A 61 9.83 -3.09 6.38
CA ARG A 61 10.92 -3.94 6.82
C ARG A 61 10.46 -5.40 6.73
N GLY A 62 11.17 -6.20 5.95
CA GLY A 62 10.98 -7.64 5.92
C GLY A 62 11.47 -8.32 7.21
N PRO A 63 11.27 -9.65 7.33
CA PRO A 63 11.83 -10.45 8.42
C PRO A 63 13.30 -10.11 8.68
N SER A 64 13.64 -9.67 9.88
CA SER A 64 15.03 -9.49 10.30
C SER A 64 15.59 -10.83 10.79
N PRO A 65 16.71 -11.32 10.23
CA PRO A 65 17.37 -12.52 10.76
C PRO A 65 17.98 -12.31 12.14
N VAL A 66 18.09 -11.06 12.61
CA VAL A 66 18.71 -10.67 13.89
C VAL A 66 17.68 -10.51 15.02
N LEU A 67 16.40 -10.30 14.68
CA LEU A 67 15.31 -10.08 15.63
C LEU A 67 14.19 -11.11 15.39
N PRO A 68 14.24 -12.28 16.04
CA PRO A 68 13.17 -13.28 15.96
C PRO A 68 11.90 -12.70 16.59
N GLY A 69 10.94 -12.27 15.76
CA GLY A 69 9.67 -11.67 16.18
C GLY A 69 9.11 -10.63 15.21
N ASP A 70 9.98 -9.89 14.51
CA ASP A 70 9.57 -8.84 13.56
C ASP A 70 8.96 -9.41 12.27
N SER A 71 9.24 -10.68 11.97
CA SER A 71 8.75 -11.36 10.78
C SER A 71 7.22 -11.53 10.79
N GLN A 72 6.65 -11.90 11.93
CA GLN A 72 5.23 -12.26 12.02
C GLN A 72 4.31 -11.05 11.78
N VAL A 73 4.65 -9.90 12.38
CA VAL A 73 3.84 -8.67 12.23
C VAL A 73 3.92 -8.11 10.80
N ALA A 74 5.08 -8.21 10.14
CA ALA A 74 5.24 -7.82 8.73
C ALA A 74 4.43 -8.72 7.78
N PHE A 75 4.34 -10.03 8.06
CA PHE A 75 3.48 -10.94 7.31
C PHE A 75 1.99 -10.65 7.54
N GLU A 76 1.57 -10.37 8.77
CA GLU A 76 0.18 -10.04 9.11
C GLU A 76 -0.32 -8.76 8.41
N ALA A 77 0.54 -7.74 8.30
CA ALA A 77 0.24 -6.52 7.55
C ALA A 77 -0.03 -6.82 6.07
N ARG A 78 0.83 -7.65 5.47
CA ARG A 78 0.72 -8.05 4.06
C ARG A 78 -0.53 -8.86 3.79
N ASP A 79 -0.87 -9.78 4.68
CA ASP A 79 -2.07 -10.62 4.56
C ASP A 79 -3.35 -9.77 4.67
N HIS A 80 -3.38 -8.79 5.57
CA HIS A 80 -4.50 -7.85 5.66
C HIS A 80 -4.70 -7.05 4.37
N LEU A 81 -3.61 -6.52 3.79
CA LEU A 81 -3.66 -5.78 2.53
C LEU A 81 -4.05 -6.68 1.35
N ALA A 82 -3.56 -7.92 1.33
CA ALA A 82 -3.92 -8.91 0.32
C ALA A 82 -5.41 -9.27 0.41
N ALA A 83 -5.95 -9.44 1.62
CA ALA A 83 -7.38 -9.69 1.82
C ALA A 83 -8.25 -8.49 1.38
N MET A 84 -7.80 -7.25 1.63
CA MET A 84 -8.48 -6.05 1.11
C MET A 84 -8.52 -6.06 -0.42
N LEU A 85 -7.43 -6.42 -1.09
CA LEU A 85 -7.36 -6.51 -2.54
C LEU A 85 -8.26 -7.65 -3.09
N ALA A 86 -8.25 -8.81 -2.42
CA ALA A 86 -9.00 -10.01 -2.82
C ALA A 86 -10.51 -9.79 -2.89
N SER A 87 -11.05 -8.78 -2.19
CA SER A 87 -12.48 -8.43 -2.24
C SER A 87 -13.02 -8.11 -3.64
N GLY A 88 -12.15 -7.74 -4.59
CA GLY A 88 -12.53 -7.50 -5.99
C GLY A 88 -12.41 -8.72 -6.90
N ARG A 89 -11.73 -9.78 -6.45
CA ARG A 89 -11.50 -10.99 -7.25
C ARG A 89 -12.82 -11.61 -7.71
N SER A 90 -13.80 -11.73 -6.81
CA SER A 90 -15.12 -12.30 -7.12
C SER A 90 -15.94 -11.45 -8.10
N GLN A 91 -15.69 -10.14 -8.15
CA GLN A 91 -16.43 -9.19 -8.99
C GLN A 91 -15.83 -9.03 -10.39
N PHE A 92 -14.50 -9.06 -10.49
CA PHE A 92 -13.77 -8.71 -11.72
C PHE A 92 -12.95 -9.87 -12.31
N SER A 93 -12.84 -10.99 -11.60
CA SER A 93 -12.24 -12.23 -12.11
C SER A 93 -13.10 -13.46 -11.70
N PRO A 94 -14.39 -13.51 -12.08
CA PRO A 94 -15.34 -14.52 -11.61
C PRO A 94 -14.93 -15.96 -11.95
N ASP A 95 -14.19 -16.16 -13.04
CA ASP A 95 -13.76 -17.49 -13.50
C ASP A 95 -12.55 -18.07 -12.72
N SER A 96 -12.06 -17.37 -11.69
CA SER A 96 -10.97 -17.84 -10.81
C SER A 96 -9.66 -18.27 -11.53
N SER A 97 -9.38 -17.72 -12.71
CA SER A 97 -8.15 -18.02 -13.47
C SER A 97 -6.88 -17.45 -12.82
N LEU A 98 -7.03 -16.52 -11.88
CA LEU A 98 -5.91 -15.94 -11.16
C LEU A 98 -5.37 -16.92 -10.10
N PRO A 99 -4.06 -17.18 -10.06
CA PRO A 99 -3.44 -17.98 -8.99
C PRO A 99 -3.83 -17.48 -7.60
N GLY A 100 -3.94 -18.38 -6.61
CA GLY A 100 -4.26 -18.02 -5.23
C GLY A 100 -3.24 -17.07 -4.56
N LEU A 101 -2.05 -16.93 -5.16
CA LEU A 101 -0.96 -16.09 -4.66
C LEU A 101 -0.97 -14.64 -5.22
N THR A 102 -1.87 -14.33 -6.16
CA THR A 102 -1.83 -13.06 -6.91
C THR A 102 -1.81 -11.83 -5.99
N GLU A 103 -2.70 -11.72 -5.01
CA GLU A 103 -2.78 -10.56 -4.12
C GLU A 103 -1.54 -10.42 -3.24
N GLN A 104 -1.03 -11.53 -2.71
CA GLN A 104 0.20 -11.52 -1.90
C GLN A 104 1.41 -11.09 -2.73
N MET A 105 1.49 -11.51 -4.00
CA MET A 105 2.53 -11.06 -4.92
C MET A 105 2.43 -9.56 -5.23
N LEU A 106 1.22 -9.08 -5.53
CA LEU A 106 0.98 -7.67 -5.85
C LEU A 106 1.31 -6.75 -4.67
N VAL A 107 0.79 -7.08 -3.47
CA VAL A 107 1.09 -6.31 -2.25
C VAL A 107 2.59 -6.34 -1.94
N GLY A 108 3.23 -7.49 -2.12
CA GLY A 108 4.68 -7.59 -1.94
C GLY A 108 5.50 -6.77 -2.89
N GLY A 109 5.13 -6.79 -4.17
CA GLY A 109 5.79 -5.97 -5.19
C GLY A 109 5.67 -4.49 -4.86
N LEU A 110 4.48 -4.02 -4.45
CA LEU A 110 4.27 -2.66 -3.98
C LEU A 110 5.17 -2.32 -2.79
N GLN A 111 5.17 -3.17 -1.75
CA GLN A 111 6.01 -2.98 -0.56
C GLN A 111 7.50 -2.93 -0.93
N ALA A 112 7.97 -3.80 -1.81
CA ALA A 112 9.37 -3.83 -2.25
C ALA A 112 9.77 -2.57 -3.02
N VAL A 113 8.92 -2.10 -3.94
CA VAL A 113 9.16 -0.85 -4.67
C VAL A 113 9.25 0.34 -3.70
N ILE A 114 8.33 0.43 -2.74
CA ILE A 114 8.34 1.50 -1.73
C ILE A 114 9.61 1.41 -0.88
N ALA A 115 9.96 0.21 -0.40
CA ALA A 115 11.15 -0.02 0.43
C ALA A 115 12.43 0.46 -0.25
N VAL A 116 12.64 0.09 -1.52
CA VAL A 116 13.83 0.48 -2.29
C VAL A 116 13.92 2.00 -2.42
N ARG A 117 12.83 2.67 -2.83
CA ARG A 117 12.81 4.14 -2.95
C ARG A 117 13.05 4.85 -1.63
N LEU A 118 12.55 4.30 -0.51
CA LEU A 118 12.81 4.82 0.83
C LEU A 118 14.28 4.64 1.25
N MET A 119 14.93 3.55 0.84
CA MET A 119 16.36 3.31 1.08
C MET A 119 17.24 4.27 0.27
N ASP A 120 16.83 4.58 -0.96
CA ASP A 120 17.54 5.50 -1.86
C ASP A 120 17.30 6.98 -1.53
N GLY A 121 16.49 7.29 -0.50
CA GLY A 121 16.17 8.66 -0.10
C GLY A 121 15.16 9.37 -1.01
N GLU A 122 14.47 8.62 -1.87
CA GLU A 122 13.54 9.14 -2.89
C GLU A 122 12.09 9.23 -2.41
N ALA A 123 11.87 9.37 -1.10
CA ALA A 123 10.53 9.34 -0.51
C ALA A 123 9.56 10.35 -1.14
N LEU A 124 10.04 11.55 -1.48
CA LEU A 124 9.22 12.61 -2.09
C LEU A 124 8.73 12.28 -3.50
N GLN A 125 9.36 11.33 -4.19
CA GLN A 125 9.00 10.91 -5.56
C GLN A 125 8.00 9.75 -5.56
N LEU A 126 7.75 9.11 -4.41
CA LEU A 126 6.83 7.99 -4.29
C LEU A 126 5.41 8.29 -4.82
N PRO A 127 4.79 9.46 -4.58
CA PRO A 127 3.46 9.76 -5.10
C PRO A 127 3.38 9.76 -6.62
N ASP A 128 4.48 10.06 -7.33
CA ASP A 128 4.52 10.04 -8.80
C ASP A 128 4.43 8.62 -9.37
N LEU A 129 4.68 7.60 -8.56
CA LEU A 129 4.52 6.19 -8.96
C LEU A 129 3.05 5.74 -8.95
N ALA A 130 2.13 6.52 -8.37
CA ALA A 130 0.75 6.09 -8.17
C ALA A 130 0.06 5.60 -9.46
N PRO A 131 0.11 6.31 -10.60
CA PRO A 131 -0.54 5.82 -11.82
C PRO A 131 0.02 4.47 -12.29
N GLN A 132 1.35 4.31 -12.27
CA GLN A 132 2.00 3.08 -12.72
C GLN A 132 1.65 1.90 -11.81
N LEU A 133 1.73 2.10 -10.49
CA LEU A 133 1.44 1.06 -9.51
C LEU A 133 -0.05 0.66 -9.49
N VAL A 134 -0.96 1.63 -9.65
CA VAL A 134 -2.40 1.35 -9.80
C VAL A 134 -2.66 0.52 -11.06
N GLN A 135 -2.06 0.89 -12.18
CA GLN A 135 -2.21 0.13 -13.42
C GLN A 135 -1.70 -1.31 -13.27
N ILE A 136 -0.49 -1.48 -12.73
CA ILE A 136 0.13 -2.81 -12.53
C ILE A 136 -0.78 -3.71 -11.67
N VAL A 137 -1.32 -3.17 -10.58
CA VAL A 137 -2.17 -3.93 -9.65
C VAL A 137 -3.51 -4.31 -10.27
N LEU A 138 -4.08 -3.46 -11.12
CA LEU A 138 -5.39 -3.69 -11.73
C LEU A 138 -5.37 -4.54 -13.00
N ILE A 139 -4.22 -4.65 -13.69
CA ILE A 139 -4.08 -5.45 -14.93
C ILE A 139 -4.63 -6.88 -14.80
N PRO A 140 -4.32 -7.66 -13.74
CA PRO A 140 -4.81 -9.03 -13.62
C PRO A 140 -6.34 -9.15 -13.54
N TYR A 141 -7.02 -8.07 -13.11
CA TYR A 141 -8.46 -8.08 -12.86
C TYR A 141 -9.25 -7.42 -14.00
N LEU A 142 -8.72 -6.35 -14.59
CA LEU A 142 -9.45 -5.51 -15.55
C LEU A 142 -8.89 -5.61 -16.98
N GLY A 143 -7.72 -6.21 -17.13
CA GLY A 143 -6.91 -6.10 -18.35
C GLY A 143 -6.26 -4.73 -18.50
N ALA A 144 -5.30 -4.64 -19.43
CA ALA A 144 -4.42 -3.47 -19.55
C ALA A 144 -5.13 -2.15 -19.86
N LYS A 145 -6.13 -2.18 -20.76
CA LYS A 145 -6.84 -0.97 -21.21
C LYS A 145 -7.62 -0.32 -20.07
N GLU A 146 -8.39 -1.12 -19.35
CA GLU A 146 -9.25 -0.62 -18.28
C GLU A 146 -8.44 -0.25 -17.03
N ALA A 147 -7.39 -1.02 -16.71
CA ALA A 147 -6.43 -0.66 -15.67
C ALA A 147 -5.77 0.71 -15.94
N ALA A 148 -5.36 0.99 -17.19
CA ALA A 148 -4.80 2.29 -17.57
C ALA A 148 -5.82 3.43 -17.44
N ARG A 149 -7.09 3.19 -17.81
CA ARG A 149 -8.18 4.16 -17.65
C ARG A 149 -8.38 4.54 -16.19
N VAL A 150 -8.40 3.56 -15.30
CA VAL A 150 -8.54 3.79 -13.84
C VAL A 150 -7.31 4.50 -13.29
N ALA A 151 -6.11 4.10 -13.71
CA ALA A 151 -4.84 4.66 -13.25
C ALA A 151 -4.62 6.13 -13.63
N GLY A 152 -5.18 6.61 -14.74
CA GLY A 152 -4.98 7.97 -15.23
C GLY A 152 -5.21 9.06 -14.17
N ARG A 153 -4.38 10.11 -14.20
CA ARG A 153 -4.67 11.39 -13.51
C ARG A 153 -5.95 12.00 -14.13
N PRO A 154 -6.76 12.78 -13.38
CA PRO A 154 -7.66 13.71 -14.06
C PRO A 154 -6.79 14.56 -15.00
N LYS A 155 -7.11 14.52 -16.30
CA LYS A 155 -6.43 15.35 -17.31
C LYS A 155 -6.64 16.81 -16.84
N PRO A 156 -5.59 17.63 -16.65
CA PRO A 156 -5.83 19.04 -16.37
C PRO A 156 -6.66 19.60 -17.51
N THR A 157 -7.84 20.14 -17.18
CA THR A 157 -8.67 20.87 -18.13
C THR A 157 -7.78 21.99 -18.69
N PRO A 158 -7.53 22.05 -20.01
CA PRO A 158 -6.87 23.21 -20.59
C PRO A 158 -7.69 24.45 -20.22
N PRO A 159 -7.06 25.58 -19.85
CA PRO A 159 -7.80 26.83 -19.75
C PRO A 159 -8.45 27.08 -21.11
N GLU A 160 -9.76 27.32 -21.11
CA GLU A 160 -10.46 27.83 -22.28
C GLU A 160 -9.76 29.15 -22.66
N LEU A 161 -9.13 29.17 -23.84
CA LEU A 161 -8.64 30.38 -24.49
C LEU A 161 -9.79 31.02 -25.26
#